data_AF-A0A7C7GHS6-F1
#
_entry.id   AF-A0A7C7GHS6-F1
#
_cell.length_a   1.000
_cell.length_b   1.000
_cell.length_c   1.000
_cell.angle_alpha   90.00
_cell.angle_beta   90.00
_cell.angle_gamma   90.00
#
_symmetry.space_group_name_H-M   'P 1'
#
loop_
_entity.id
_entity.type
_entity.pdbx_description
1 polymer ?
#
loop_
_entity_poly.entity_id
_entity_poly.type
_entity_poly.pdbx_seq_one_letter_code
_entity_poly.pdbx_strand_id
1 'polypeptide(L)'
;FRPIFKLGKLAGVCGCVAHHVDVGGTSPGSYTMTANSIFQEGLRIPPVKLYSKGCLVEDIKKLFLANIRLPDFVWGDIEAQLACMRVGERSFLELLDRYGSETTMECVDALMDYSERLVRHGINAMPNGRYEFKDWLDDDGVNDEPVVIRLALIIEDDCITADFTGSDPQRNAP
;
A
#
# COMPACT_ATOMS: atom_id res chain seq x y z
N PHE A 1 8.12 5.65 3.50
CA PHE A 1 7.49 6.66 4.37
C PHE A 1 8.53 7.60 4.95
N ARG A 2 8.19 8.88 5.14
CA ARG A 2 9.02 9.91 5.75
C ARG A 2 8.18 10.74 6.72
N PRO A 3 8.48 10.74 8.03
CA PRO A 3 7.79 11.61 8.98
C PRO A 3 8.22 13.06 8.77
N ILE A 4 7.26 13.98 8.82
CA ILE A 4 7.45 15.42 8.64
C ILE A 4 7.30 16.10 10.00
N PHE A 5 8.31 16.87 10.41
CA PHE A 5 8.31 17.57 11.69
C PHE A 5 8.27 19.09 11.51
N LYS A 6 7.46 19.78 12.32
CA LYS A 6 7.45 21.23 12.45
C LYS A 6 7.65 21.62 13.91
N LEU A 7 8.66 22.43 14.21
CA LEU A 7 9.01 22.85 15.58
C LEU A 7 9.14 21.68 16.58
N GLY A 8 9.73 20.56 16.12
CA GLY A 8 9.94 19.37 16.94
C GLY A 8 8.70 18.49 17.15
N LYS A 9 7.54 18.86 16.60
CA LYS A 9 6.30 18.05 16.64
C LYS A 9 6.07 17.35 15.31
N LEU A 10 5.55 16.13 15.36
CA LEU A 10 5.12 15.41 14.16
C LEU A 10 3.93 16.15 13.54
N ALA A 11 4.08 16.59 12.29
CA ALA A 11 3.04 17.31 11.56
C ALA A 11 2.33 16.40 10.54
N GLY A 12 2.98 15.32 10.08
CA GLY A 12 2.40 14.38 9.14
C GLY A 12 3.40 13.32 8.68
N VAL A 13 2.95 12.46 7.76
CA VAL A 13 3.79 11.42 7.15
C VAL A 13 3.60 11.46 5.63
N CYS A 14 4.71 11.54 4.89
CA CYS A 14 4.70 11.37 3.44
C CYS A 14 4.98 9.91 3.07
N GLY A 15 4.13 9.32 2.23
CA GLY A 15 4.30 7.99 1.67
C GLY A 15 4.57 8.04 0.18
N CYS A 16 5.40 7.12 -0.32
CA CYS A 16 5.55 6.83 -1.73
C CYS A 16 5.58 5.31 -1.86
N VAL A 17 4.78 4.77 -2.78
CA VAL A 17 4.69 3.35 -3.08
C VAL A 17 5.01 3.18 -4.56
N ALA A 18 5.90 2.25 -4.88
CA ALA A 18 6.22 1.86 -6.24
C ALA A 18 6.39 0.34 -6.30
N HIS A 19 6.13 -0.21 -7.48
CA HIS A 19 6.43 -1.60 -7.77
C HIS A 19 7.89 -1.71 -8.25
N HIS A 20 8.65 -2.67 -7.76
CA HIS A 20 10.04 -2.88 -8.14
C HIS A 20 10.19 -4.06 -9.08
N VAL A 21 11.17 -3.97 -9.99
CA VAL A 21 11.40 -5.00 -11.02
C VAL A 21 11.83 -6.36 -10.46
N ASP A 22 12.46 -6.40 -9.28
CA ASP A 22 12.89 -7.63 -8.60
C ASP A 22 12.79 -7.43 -7.09
N VAL A 23 12.40 -8.49 -6.38
CA VAL A 23 12.24 -8.49 -4.91
C VAL A 23 13.04 -9.60 -4.21
N GLY A 24 13.88 -10.33 -4.95
CA GLY A 24 14.70 -11.41 -4.39
C GLY A 24 13.99 -12.74 -4.17
N GLY A 25 12.84 -12.97 -4.83
CA GLY A 25 12.12 -14.25 -4.79
C GLY A 25 12.86 -15.37 -5.53
N THR A 26 12.31 -16.59 -5.55
CA THR A 26 12.92 -17.77 -6.18
C THR A 26 13.11 -17.61 -7.69
N SER A 27 12.23 -16.86 -8.36
CA SER A 27 12.35 -16.51 -9.78
C SER A 27 12.71 -15.04 -9.98
N PRO A 28 13.35 -14.66 -11.12
CA PRO A 28 13.53 -13.26 -11.48
C PRO A 28 12.19 -12.53 -11.59
N GLY A 29 12.10 -11.36 -10.98
CA GLY A 29 10.87 -10.57 -10.98
C GLY A 29 10.34 -10.26 -9.58
N SER A 30 9.14 -9.72 -9.54
CA SER A 30 8.40 -9.34 -8.33
C SER A 30 7.30 -10.34 -7.94
N TYR A 31 7.12 -11.40 -8.74
CA TYR A 31 6.10 -12.43 -8.54
C TYR A 31 6.64 -13.79 -9.00
N THR A 32 6.46 -14.83 -8.19
CA THR A 32 6.91 -16.19 -8.53
C THR A 32 5.75 -17.17 -8.45
N MET A 33 5.26 -17.64 -9.60
CA MET A 33 4.12 -18.57 -9.69
C MET A 33 4.33 -19.91 -8.97
N THR A 34 5.58 -20.33 -8.79
CA THR A 34 5.91 -21.63 -8.18
C THR A 34 6.18 -21.55 -6.68
N ALA A 35 6.01 -20.37 -6.08
CA ALA A 35 6.20 -20.22 -4.64
C ALA A 35 5.03 -20.86 -3.87
N ASN A 36 5.34 -21.74 -2.93
CA ASN A 36 4.37 -22.35 -2.01
C ASN A 36 4.65 -21.98 -0.54
N SER A 37 5.49 -20.97 -0.35
CA SER A 37 5.89 -20.46 0.94
C SER A 37 6.30 -19.02 0.80
N ILE A 38 5.86 -18.16 1.73
CA ILE A 38 6.20 -16.74 1.77
C ILE A 38 7.72 -16.46 1.80
N PHE A 39 8.53 -17.46 2.18
CA PHE A 39 10.00 -17.35 2.19
C PHE A 39 10.62 -17.50 0.79
N GLN A 40 9.83 -17.92 -0.20
CA GLN A 40 10.21 -18.02 -1.61
C GLN A 40 9.79 -16.78 -2.41
N GLU A 41 8.93 -15.93 -1.86
CA GLU A 41 8.38 -14.73 -2.53
C GLU A 41 9.31 -13.50 -2.44
N GLY A 42 10.46 -13.65 -1.78
CA GLY A 42 11.50 -12.62 -1.72
C GLY A 42 11.62 -11.95 -0.34
N LEU A 43 12.15 -10.73 -0.35
CA LEU A 43 12.48 -10.01 0.88
C LEU A 43 11.25 -9.58 1.66
N ARG A 44 11.14 -10.06 2.90
CA ARG A 44 10.15 -9.59 3.88
C ARG A 44 10.77 -8.54 4.78
N ILE A 45 10.43 -7.28 4.51
CA ILE A 45 11.02 -6.13 5.20
C ILE A 45 10.05 -5.65 6.29
N PRO A 46 10.37 -5.86 7.59
CA PRO A 46 9.58 -5.27 8.66
C PRO A 46 9.77 -3.75 8.69
N PRO A 47 8.96 -3.00 9.47
CA PRO A 47 9.18 -1.57 9.65
C PRO A 47 10.57 -1.26 10.24
N VAL A 48 11.52 -0.93 9.37
CA VAL A 48 12.90 -0.57 9.71
C VAL A 48 13.29 0.75 9.06
N LYS A 49 14.30 1.40 9.63
CA LYS A 49 14.79 2.67 9.12
C LYS A 49 15.82 2.44 8.02
N LEU A 50 15.51 2.86 6.79
CA LEU A 50 16.51 3.02 5.75
C LEU A 50 17.43 4.22 6.03
N TYR A 51 16.89 5.29 6.63
CA TYR A 51 17.65 6.46 7.07
C TYR A 51 17.43 6.72 8.57
N SER A 52 18.50 7.01 9.30
CA SER A 52 18.47 7.41 10.70
C SER A 52 19.15 8.77 10.85
N LYS A 53 18.44 9.76 11.42
CA LYS A 53 18.92 11.14 11.59
C LYS A 53 19.48 11.77 10.29
N GLY A 54 18.86 11.45 9.15
CA GLY A 54 19.29 11.95 7.84
C GLY A 54 20.43 11.17 7.18
N CYS A 55 21.05 10.23 7.89
CA CYS A 55 22.11 9.38 7.36
C CYS A 55 21.53 8.04 6.87
N LEU A 56 22.00 7.56 5.73
CA LEU A 56 21.67 6.24 5.22
C LEU A 56 22.22 5.17 6.18
N VAL A 57 21.39 4.18 6.51
CA VAL A 57 21.83 3.01 7.28
C VAL A 57 22.45 2.02 6.30
N GLU A 58 23.75 2.15 6.06
CA GLU A 58 24.48 1.40 5.03
C GLU A 58 24.32 -0.12 5.16
N ASP A 59 24.27 -0.64 6.39
CA ASP A 59 24.10 -2.08 6.61
C ASP A 59 22.73 -2.59 6.15
N ILE A 60 21.68 -1.77 6.28
CA ILE A 60 20.34 -2.09 5.77
C ILE A 60 20.35 -2.07 4.24
N LYS A 61 20.98 -1.06 3.62
CA LYS A 61 21.13 -1.00 2.17
C LYS A 61 21.88 -2.23 1.64
N LYS A 62 23.02 -2.57 2.25
CA LYS A 62 23.82 -3.74 1.86
C LYS A 62 23.03 -5.03 1.98
N LEU A 63 22.36 -5.24 3.11
CA LEU A 63 21.54 -6.43 3.33
C LEU A 63 20.40 -6.53 2.31
N PHE A 64 19.72 -5.41 2.05
CA PHE A 64 18.65 -5.35 1.06
C PHE A 64 19.17 -5.69 -0.34
N LEU A 65 20.16 -4.95 -0.84
CA LEU A 65 20.64 -5.11 -2.21
C LEU A 65 21.37 -6.44 -2.46
N ALA A 66 21.94 -7.07 -1.42
CA ALA A 66 22.53 -8.40 -1.53
C ALA A 66 21.53 -9.50 -1.91
N ASN A 67 20.23 -9.26 -1.75
CA ASN A 67 19.16 -10.19 -2.06
C ASN A 67 18.40 -9.81 -3.34
N ILE A 68 18.87 -8.82 -4.10
CA ILE A 68 18.20 -8.30 -5.31
C ILE A 68 19.05 -8.60 -6.55
N ARG A 69 18.42 -9.09 -7.61
CA ARG A 69 19.14 -9.44 -8.87
C ARG A 69 19.59 -8.22 -9.66
N LEU A 70 18.82 -7.14 -9.62
CA LEU A 70 19.06 -5.88 -10.34
C LEU A 70 19.26 -4.72 -9.34
N PRO A 71 20.34 -4.75 -8.53
CA PRO A 71 20.49 -3.84 -7.40
C PRO A 71 20.56 -2.37 -7.82
N ASP A 72 21.17 -2.05 -8.96
CA ASP A 72 21.29 -0.66 -9.43
C ASP A 72 19.94 -0.07 -9.86
N PHE A 73 19.12 -0.86 -10.55
CA PHE A 73 17.76 -0.44 -10.95
C PHE A 73 16.87 -0.23 -9.74
N VAL A 74 16.83 -1.23 -8.84
CA VAL A 74 16.01 -1.14 -7.63
C VAL A 74 16.50 -0.03 -6.71
N TRP A 75 17.81 0.18 -6.58
CA TRP A 75 18.33 1.31 -5.82
C TRP A 75 17.95 2.66 -6.44
N GLY A 76 17.97 2.77 -7.77
CA GLY A 76 17.47 3.94 -8.49
C GLY A 76 16.00 4.24 -8.19
N ASP A 77 15.14 3.21 -8.15
CA ASP A 77 13.74 3.37 -7.75
C ASP A 77 13.60 3.88 -6.30
N ILE A 78 14.38 3.31 -5.37
CA ILE A 78 14.39 3.74 -3.97
C ILE A 78 14.82 5.22 -3.87
N GLU A 79 15.84 5.64 -4.62
CA GLU A 79 16.28 7.03 -4.67
C GLU A 79 15.20 7.96 -5.25
N ALA A 80 14.49 7.51 -6.29
CA ALA A 80 13.35 8.23 -6.84
C ALA A 80 12.20 8.38 -5.83
N GLN A 81 11.86 7.32 -5.10
CA GLN A 81 10.87 7.37 -4.01
C GLN A 81 11.30 8.31 -2.88
N LEU A 82 12.58 8.32 -2.51
CA LEU A 82 13.13 9.24 -1.51
C LEU A 82 13.06 10.70 -1.98
N ALA A 83 13.40 10.96 -3.25
CA ALA A 83 13.28 12.28 -3.85
C ALA A 83 11.82 12.76 -3.86
N CYS A 84 10.88 11.90 -4.25
CA CYS A 84 9.44 12.15 -4.19
C CYS A 84 9.00 12.54 -2.78
N MET A 85 9.38 11.76 -1.76
CA MET A 85 9.02 12.06 -0.37
C MET A 85 9.66 13.36 0.17
N ARG A 86 10.86 13.74 -0.30
CA ARG A 86 11.48 15.04 0.06
C ARG A 86 10.71 16.21 -0.55
N VAL A 87 10.23 16.08 -1.78
CA VAL A 87 9.36 17.09 -2.41
C VAL A 87 8.03 17.18 -1.66
N GLY A 88 7.43 16.04 -1.28
CA GLY A 88 6.21 16.01 -0.48
C GLY A 88 6.38 16.67 0.89
N GLU A 89 7.46 16.37 1.61
CA GLU A 89 7.80 17.04 2.87
C GLU A 89 7.92 18.56 2.70
N ARG A 90 8.71 19.01 1.73
CA ARG A 90 8.91 20.45 1.49
C ARG A 90 7.59 21.15 1.18
N SER A 91 6.80 20.59 0.27
CA SER A 91 5.52 21.18 -0.14
C SER A 91 4.52 21.24 1.01
N PHE A 92 4.50 20.22 1.88
CA PHE A 92 3.65 20.24 3.07
C PHE A 92 4.11 21.26 4.10
N LEU A 93 5.42 21.37 4.35
CA LEU A 93 5.97 22.41 5.23
C LEU A 93 5.68 23.82 4.71
N GLU A 94 5.74 24.04 3.39
CA GLU A 94 5.37 25.32 2.76
C GLU A 94 3.90 25.69 3.00
N LEU A 95 2.98 24.71 2.98
CA LEU A 95 1.57 24.94 3.34
C LEU A 95 1.42 25.32 4.82
N LEU A 96 2.09 24.59 5.72
CA LEU A 96 2.07 24.88 7.16
C LEU A 96 2.64 26.28 7.46
N ASP A 97 3.68 26.70 6.74
CA ASP A 97 4.26 28.04 6.89
C ASP A 97 3.36 29.14 6.36
N ARG A 98 2.66 28.89 5.25
CA ARG A 98 1.80 29.89 4.61
C ARG A 98 0.46 30.09 5.32
N TYR A 99 -0.16 29.02 5.80
CA TYR A 99 -1.54 29.04 6.32
C TYR A 99 -1.63 28.78 7.82
N GLY A 100 -0.51 28.42 8.46
CA GLY A 100 -0.47 27.98 9.85
C GLY A 100 -0.84 26.51 10.00
N SER A 101 -0.29 25.88 11.03
CA SER A 101 -0.49 24.44 11.27
C SER A 101 -1.93 24.07 11.59
N GLU A 102 -2.63 24.86 12.39
CA GLU A 102 -4.03 24.63 12.77
C GLU A 102 -4.93 24.61 11.53
N THR A 103 -4.98 25.73 10.79
CA THR A 103 -5.76 25.87 9.55
C THR A 103 -5.45 24.77 8.53
N THR A 104 -4.17 24.42 8.37
CA THR A 104 -3.77 23.38 7.40
C THR A 104 -4.31 22.01 7.80
N MET A 105 -4.26 21.66 9.10
CA MET A 105 -4.77 20.38 9.58
C MET A 105 -6.31 20.34 9.55
N GLU A 106 -6.99 21.44 9.88
CA GLU A 106 -8.45 21.54 9.70
C GLU A 106 -8.86 21.31 8.24
N CYS A 107 -8.09 21.84 7.28
CA CYS A 107 -8.33 21.57 5.86
C CYS A 107 -8.11 20.10 5.49
N VAL A 108 -7.12 19.43 6.09
CA VAL A 108 -6.88 17.99 5.86
C VAL A 108 -8.07 17.18 6.37
N ASP A 109 -8.55 17.45 7.58
CA ASP A 109 -9.73 16.79 8.14
C ASP A 109 -10.98 17.07 7.30
N ALA A 110 -11.20 18.32 6.91
CA ALA A 110 -12.33 18.71 6.05
C ALA A 110 -12.31 18.02 4.67
N LEU A 111 -11.12 17.77 4.10
CA LEU A 111 -10.97 17.01 2.85
C LEU A 111 -11.32 15.53 3.03
N MET A 112 -10.92 14.92 4.16
CA MET A 112 -11.28 13.54 4.49
C MET A 112 -12.79 13.41 4.68
N ASP A 113 -13.40 14.30 5.47
CA ASP A 113 -14.84 14.33 5.70
C ASP A 113 -15.61 14.58 4.39
N TYR A 114 -15.08 15.44 3.52
CA TYR A 114 -15.70 15.69 2.21
C TYR A 114 -15.68 14.46 1.31
N SER A 115 -14.55 13.75 1.26
CA SER A 115 -14.43 12.49 0.52
C SER A 115 -15.43 11.46 1.05
N GLU A 116 -15.54 11.32 2.37
CA GLU A 116 -16.53 10.43 3.00
C GLU A 116 -17.96 10.81 2.61
N ARG A 117 -18.33 12.09 2.71
CA ARG A 117 -19.66 12.57 2.30
C ARG A 117 -19.98 12.26 0.85
N LEU A 118 -19.02 12.42 -0.06
CA LEU A 118 -19.21 12.11 -1.48
C LEU A 118 -19.45 10.61 -1.71
N VAL A 119 -18.67 9.75 -1.07
CA VAL A 119 -18.84 8.29 -1.17
C VAL A 119 -20.20 7.87 -0.59
N ARG A 120 -20.55 8.34 0.61
CA ARG A 120 -21.84 8.10 1.27
C ARG A 120 -23.02 8.58 0.43
N HIS A 121 -22.90 9.72 -0.24
CA HIS A 121 -23.93 10.21 -1.14
C HIS A 121 -24.14 9.27 -2.34
N GLY A 122 -23.06 8.74 -2.90
CA GLY A 122 -23.13 7.73 -3.96
C GLY A 122 -23.79 6.43 -3.50
N ILE A 123 -23.48 5.95 -2.29
CA ILE A 123 -24.07 4.74 -1.70
C ILE A 123 -25.57 4.94 -1.45
N ASN A 124 -25.98 6.08 -0.89
CA ASN A 124 -27.40 6.40 -0.62
C ASN A 124 -28.30 6.37 -1.87
N ALA A 125 -27.73 6.52 -3.08
CA ALA A 125 -28.49 6.43 -4.32
C ALA A 125 -28.75 4.97 -4.76
N MET A 126 -28.07 4.00 -4.14
CA MET A 126 -28.24 2.58 -4.39
C MET A 126 -29.41 2.03 -3.54
N PRO A 127 -30.23 1.11 -4.05
CA PRO A 127 -31.27 0.51 -3.23
C PRO A 127 -30.67 -0.33 -2.09
N ASN A 128 -31.23 -0.21 -0.89
CA ASN A 128 -30.88 -1.09 0.22
C ASN A 128 -31.18 -2.54 -0.16
N GLY A 129 -30.27 -3.44 0.22
CA GLY A 129 -30.41 -4.84 -0.11
C GLY A 129 -29.10 -5.62 -0.03
N ARG A 130 -29.22 -6.92 -0.29
CA ARG A 130 -28.09 -7.85 -0.40
C ARG A 130 -27.92 -8.26 -1.86
N TYR A 131 -26.77 -7.96 -2.42
CA TYR A 131 -26.40 -8.26 -3.79
C TYR A 131 -25.29 -9.28 -3.80
N GLU A 132 -25.55 -10.46 -4.35
CA GLU A 132 -24.62 -11.58 -4.33
C GLU A 132 -24.04 -11.82 -5.71
N PHE A 133 -22.73 -12.01 -5.75
CA PHE A 133 -22.01 -12.42 -6.94
C PHE A 133 -20.95 -13.44 -6.55
N LYS A 134 -20.61 -14.32 -7.50
CA LYS A 134 -19.44 -15.17 -7.40
C LYS A 134 -18.72 -15.15 -8.73
N ASP A 135 -17.40 -15.17 -8.65
CA ASP A 135 -16.52 -15.28 -9.81
C ASP A 135 -15.49 -16.39 -9.60
N TRP A 136 -14.85 -16.78 -10.69
CA TRP A 136 -13.88 -17.86 -10.72
C TRP A 136 -12.54 -17.34 -11.22
N LEU A 137 -11.47 -17.73 -10.54
CA LEU A 137 -10.15 -17.80 -11.13
C LEU A 137 -10.01 -19.19 -11.75
N ASP A 138 -9.35 -19.27 -12.92
CA ASP A 138 -9.22 -20.52 -13.68
C ASP A 138 -8.52 -21.61 -12.87
N ASP A 139 -7.43 -21.26 -12.17
CA ASP A 139 -6.65 -22.15 -11.33
C ASP A 139 -5.75 -21.37 -10.33
N ASP A 140 -4.95 -22.09 -9.55
CA ASP A 140 -3.95 -21.56 -8.62
C ASP A 140 -2.51 -21.63 -9.16
N GLY A 141 -2.32 -21.97 -10.44
CA GLY A 141 -1.01 -22.16 -11.07
C GLY A 141 -0.28 -23.45 -10.67
N VAL A 142 -0.84 -24.26 -9.76
CA VAL A 142 -0.29 -25.54 -9.30
C VAL A 142 -1.15 -26.71 -9.75
N ASN A 143 -2.48 -26.55 -9.71
CA ASN A 143 -3.46 -27.54 -10.16
C ASN A 143 -4.62 -26.85 -10.88
N ASP A 144 -5.29 -27.54 -11.79
CA ASP A 144 -6.36 -26.99 -12.62
C ASP A 144 -7.72 -26.82 -11.86
N GLU A 145 -7.73 -26.79 -10.52
CA GLU A 145 -8.95 -26.54 -9.76
C GLU A 145 -9.26 -25.04 -9.73
N PRO A 146 -10.45 -24.61 -10.17
CA PRO A 146 -10.82 -23.20 -10.12
C PRO A 146 -10.95 -22.72 -8.68
N VAL A 147 -10.63 -21.44 -8.47
CA VAL A 147 -10.79 -20.78 -7.17
C VAL A 147 -12.02 -19.88 -7.22
N VAL A 148 -13.01 -20.16 -6.38
CA VAL A 148 -14.25 -19.38 -6.33
C VAL A 148 -14.14 -18.27 -5.30
N ILE A 149 -14.31 -17.03 -5.75
CA ILE A 149 -14.46 -15.86 -4.90
C ILE A 149 -15.95 -15.49 -4.84
N ARG A 150 -16.47 -15.37 -3.62
CA ARG A 150 -17.87 -15.02 -3.37
C ARG A 150 -17.90 -13.66 -2.71
N LEU A 151 -18.81 -12.80 -3.14
CA LEU A 151 -19.01 -11.47 -2.57
C LEU A 151 -20.51 -11.23 -2.40
N ALA A 152 -20.90 -10.90 -1.17
CA ALA A 152 -22.17 -10.26 -0.90
C ALA A 152 -21.92 -8.80 -0.55
N LEU A 153 -22.43 -7.89 -1.37
CA LEU A 153 -22.53 -6.47 -1.04
C LEU A 153 -23.83 -6.24 -0.29
N ILE A 154 -23.73 -5.83 0.96
CA ILE A 154 -24.87 -5.49 1.82
C ILE A 154 -24.93 -3.96 1.89
N ILE A 155 -25.96 -3.39 1.29
CA ILE A 155 -26.18 -1.94 1.26
C ILE A 155 -27.27 -1.59 2.27
N GLU A 156 -26.91 -0.74 3.21
CA GLU A 156 -27.79 -0.23 4.27
C GLU A 156 -27.59 1.29 4.37
N ASP A 157 -28.54 2.03 3.82
CA ASP A 157 -28.56 3.48 3.74
C ASP A 157 -27.31 4.03 3.03
N ASP A 158 -26.36 4.57 3.79
CA ASP A 158 -25.14 5.18 3.27
C ASP A 158 -23.89 4.31 3.48
N CYS A 159 -24.09 3.06 3.90
CA CYS A 159 -23.06 2.10 4.22
C CYS A 159 -23.11 0.89 3.28
N ILE A 160 -21.93 0.36 2.95
CA ILE A 160 -21.77 -0.88 2.18
C ILE A 160 -20.82 -1.81 2.92
N THR A 161 -21.26 -3.05 3.14
CA THR A 161 -20.42 -4.13 3.67
C THR A 161 -20.08 -5.09 2.54
N ALA A 162 -18.79 -5.36 2.33
CA ALA A 162 -18.31 -6.38 1.41
C ALA A 162 -18.00 -7.67 2.18
N ASP A 163 -18.92 -8.64 2.10
CA ASP A 163 -18.80 -9.94 2.77
C ASP A 163 -18.27 -11.00 1.80
N PHE A 164 -17.04 -11.46 2.03
CA PHE A 164 -16.38 -12.51 1.26
C PHE A 164 -16.56 -13.92 1.85
N THR A 165 -17.40 -14.07 2.88
CA THR A 165 -17.65 -15.35 3.55
C THR A 165 -18.10 -16.41 2.55
N GLY A 166 -17.51 -17.59 2.67
CA GLY A 166 -17.77 -18.70 1.76
C GLY A 166 -16.93 -18.70 0.49
N SER A 167 -16.06 -17.70 0.26
CA SER A 167 -14.97 -17.84 -0.72
C SER A 167 -14.11 -19.06 -0.39
N ASP A 168 -13.47 -19.62 -1.42
CA ASP A 168 -12.61 -20.79 -1.26
C ASP A 168 -11.42 -20.48 -0.32
N PRO A 169 -10.89 -21.49 0.40
CA PRO A 169 -9.78 -21.28 1.33
C PRO A 169 -8.50 -20.88 0.60
N GLN A 170 -7.53 -20.37 1.38
CA GLN A 170 -6.17 -20.12 0.89
C GLN A 170 -5.61 -21.37 0.19
N ARG A 171 -5.02 -21.15 -0.99
CA ARG A 171 -4.34 -22.19 -1.78
C ARG A 171 -2.86 -22.28 -1.39
N ASN A 172 -2.24 -23.41 -1.71
CA ASN A 172 -0.80 -23.61 -1.48
C ASN A 172 0.02 -23.09 -2.69
N ALA A 173 -0.26 -21.85 -3.06
CA ALA A 173 0.26 -21.13 -4.22
C ALA A 173 0.28 -19.62 -3.90
N PRO A 174 1.01 -18.80 -4.68
CA PRO A 174 1.21 -17.38 -4.42
C PRO A 174 0.02 -16.50 -4.85
#